data_AF-A0A5C7FAY0-F1
#
_entry.id   AF-A0A5C7FAY0-F1
#
_cell.length_a   1.000
_cell.length_b   1.000
_cell.length_c   1.000
_cell.angle_alpha   90.00
_cell.angle_beta   90.00
_cell.angle_gamma   90.00
#
_symmetry.space_group_name_H-M   'P 1'
#
loop_
_entity.id
_entity.type
_entity.pdbx_description
1 polymer ?
#
loop_
_entity_poly.entity_id
_entity_poly.type
_entity_poly.pdbx_seq_one_letter_code
_entity_poly.pdbx_strand_id
1 'polypeptide(L)'
;MMFEKALWFQNYKQAKMIIWMMLALFILQMPIQAILSIESWKERAAQADQAEEYVYEIQAWDILQIFSEGMFTIFVTIAIVMLAVLLIGLERNTRRNDFTFSLPFKRETLFLAKWALGTVIITVFFIINFVPAYFIVQQSDFNSGLNLVTSLEIFWGPLLGYIFFYTFALLIGTITGEMISQIFLTFILGFLPQMILILIQEFMRVHDFFLFSIGSQPRWVEYITPVYYAIGEMGEVVGIFAAIVFTTLSLWGGSLLYRNNKIEHNGEFLVFKSLNPIFMVLLTVLISLFGGLLLSSLAPWGANVLRILSYWIGFTTFLLFALLFIRRLAAMNVTFTGKPT
;
A
#
# COMPACT_ATOMS: atom_id res chain seq x y z
N MET A 1 23.00 -3.48 -16.48
CA MET A 1 23.21 -3.90 -15.08
C MET A 1 23.64 -5.35 -15.10
N MET A 2 24.83 -5.69 -14.59
CA MET A 2 25.29 -7.08 -14.54
C MET A 2 24.52 -7.80 -13.42
N PHE A 3 23.92 -8.95 -13.71
CA PHE A 3 23.17 -9.72 -12.73
C PHE A 3 24.14 -10.35 -11.73
N GLU A 4 24.17 -9.82 -10.51
CA GLU A 4 25.05 -10.30 -9.46
C GLU A 4 24.41 -11.47 -8.71
N LYS A 5 24.69 -12.70 -9.15
CA LYS A 5 24.14 -13.95 -8.59
C LYS A 5 24.32 -14.05 -7.07
N ALA A 6 25.43 -13.52 -6.54
CA ALA A 6 25.73 -13.52 -5.11
C ALA A 6 24.70 -12.69 -4.30
N LEU A 7 24.39 -11.48 -4.77
CA LEU A 7 23.41 -10.60 -4.13
C LEU A 7 22.00 -11.19 -4.18
N TRP A 8 21.65 -11.81 -5.30
CA TRP A 8 20.39 -12.51 -5.46
C TRP A 8 20.22 -13.61 -4.41
N PHE A 9 21.23 -14.47 -4.25
CA PHE A 9 21.19 -15.57 -3.30
C PHE A 9 21.14 -15.07 -1.85
N GLN A 10 21.88 -14.02 -1.51
CA GLN A 10 21.84 -13.40 -0.18
C GLN A 10 20.44 -12.88 0.14
N ASN A 11 19.88 -12.04 -0.74
CA ASN A 11 18.55 -11.44 -0.56
C ASN A 11 17.46 -12.51 -0.49
N TYR A 12 17.52 -13.53 -1.35
CA TYR A 12 16.61 -14.67 -1.31
C TYR A 12 16.70 -15.42 0.02
N LYS A 13 17.90 -15.76 0.50
CA LYS A 13 18.08 -16.50 1.75
C LYS A 13 17.49 -15.74 2.94
N GLN A 14 17.58 -14.41 2.92
CA GLN A 14 17.01 -13.55 3.95
C GLN A 14 15.49 -13.47 3.89
N ALA A 15 14.93 -13.29 2.70
CA ALA A 15 13.49 -13.15 2.51
C ALA A 15 12.76 -14.51 2.39
N LYS A 16 13.48 -15.63 2.35
CA LYS A 16 12.96 -16.97 2.02
C LYS A 16 11.64 -17.29 2.71
N MET A 17 11.54 -17.11 4.03
CA MET A 17 10.34 -17.47 4.78
C MET A 17 9.10 -16.68 4.31
N ILE A 18 9.23 -15.36 4.13
CA ILE A 18 8.12 -14.54 3.61
C ILE A 18 7.85 -14.85 2.15
N ILE A 19 8.87 -15.14 1.34
CA ILE A 19 8.65 -15.54 -0.06
C ILE A 19 7.78 -16.80 -0.11
N TRP A 20 8.01 -17.80 0.75
CA TRP A 20 7.16 -18.99 0.80
C TRP A 20 5.75 -18.69 1.37
N MET A 21 5.61 -17.79 2.34
CA MET A 21 4.29 -17.38 2.83
C MET A 21 3.51 -16.58 1.77
N MET A 22 4.18 -15.65 1.08
CA MET A 22 3.66 -14.94 -0.07
C MET A 22 3.25 -15.91 -1.16
N LEU A 23 4.07 -16.91 -1.48
CA LEU A 23 3.71 -17.93 -2.47
C LEU A 23 2.42 -18.66 -2.04
N ALA A 24 2.29 -19.06 -0.78
CA ALA A 24 1.08 -19.74 -0.30
C ALA A 24 -0.17 -18.86 -0.40
N LEU A 25 -0.06 -17.58 -0.02
CA LEU A 25 -1.14 -16.59 -0.18
C LEU A 25 -1.47 -16.37 -1.65
N PHE A 26 -0.44 -16.16 -2.48
CA PHE A 26 -0.57 -15.89 -3.89
C PHE A 26 -0.99 -17.10 -4.69
N ILE A 27 -0.72 -18.37 -4.37
CA ILE A 27 -1.13 -19.47 -5.26
C ILE A 27 -2.64 -19.67 -5.24
N LEU A 28 -3.27 -19.45 -4.09
CA LEU A 28 -4.63 -19.89 -3.84
C LEU A 28 -5.68 -18.79 -4.02
N GLN A 29 -5.29 -17.52 -3.97
CA GLN A 29 -6.22 -16.41 -3.91
C GLN A 29 -7.16 -16.29 -5.13
N MET A 30 -6.66 -15.86 -6.30
CA MET A 30 -7.54 -15.61 -7.46
C MET A 30 -8.28 -16.87 -7.97
N PRO A 31 -7.67 -18.07 -8.03
CA PRO A 31 -8.38 -19.29 -8.44
C PRO A 31 -9.51 -19.67 -7.49
N ILE A 32 -9.29 -19.60 -6.17
CA ILE A 32 -10.38 -19.86 -5.20
C ILE A 32 -11.46 -18.79 -5.35
N GLN A 33 -11.07 -17.52 -5.49
CA GLN A 33 -12.01 -16.44 -5.68
C GLN A 33 -12.83 -16.59 -6.96
N ALA A 34 -12.22 -17.03 -8.06
CA ALA A 34 -12.91 -17.34 -9.31
C ALA A 34 -13.92 -18.48 -9.12
N ILE A 35 -13.53 -19.58 -8.46
CA ILE A 35 -14.42 -20.71 -8.18
C ILE A 35 -15.62 -20.27 -7.35
N LEU A 36 -15.39 -19.56 -6.24
CA LEU A 36 -16.45 -19.09 -5.34
C LEU A 36 -17.38 -18.09 -6.03
N SER A 37 -16.83 -17.19 -6.85
CA SER A 37 -17.62 -16.20 -7.59
C SER A 37 -18.51 -16.89 -8.63
N ILE A 38 -17.96 -17.84 -9.39
CA ILE A 38 -18.74 -18.63 -10.36
C ILE A 38 -19.86 -19.39 -9.67
N GLU A 39 -19.60 -20.05 -8.55
CA GLU A 39 -20.64 -20.76 -7.78
C GLU A 39 -21.75 -19.80 -7.34
N SER A 40 -21.38 -18.63 -6.81
CA SER A 40 -22.34 -17.61 -6.41
C SER A 40 -23.17 -17.07 -7.60
N TRP A 41 -22.57 -16.93 -8.77
CA TRP A 41 -23.26 -16.50 -9.98
C TRP A 41 -24.21 -17.58 -10.50
N LYS A 42 -23.83 -18.86 -10.40
CA LYS A 42 -24.72 -19.99 -10.74
C LYS A 42 -25.96 -20.01 -9.84
N GLU A 43 -25.77 -19.79 -8.54
CA GLU A 43 -26.88 -19.73 -7.60
C GLU A 43 -27.83 -18.56 -7.91
N ARG A 44 -27.27 -17.36 -8.17
CA ARG A 44 -28.08 -16.18 -8.54
C ARG A 44 -28.82 -16.39 -9.87
N ALA A 45 -28.19 -17.01 -10.86
CA ALA A 45 -28.83 -17.33 -12.13
C ALA A 45 -29.99 -18.33 -11.94
N ALA A 46 -29.78 -19.39 -11.14
CA ALA A 46 -30.82 -20.37 -10.85
C ALA A 46 -32.01 -19.79 -10.05
N GLN A 47 -31.76 -18.79 -9.19
CA GLN A 47 -32.81 -18.04 -8.49
C GLN A 47 -33.56 -17.10 -9.45
N ALA A 48 -32.85 -16.46 -10.37
CA ALA A 48 -33.41 -15.59 -11.39
C ALA A 48 -34.36 -16.36 -12.33
N ASP A 49 -33.99 -17.57 -12.75
CA ASP A 49 -34.83 -18.44 -13.57
C ASP A 49 -36.18 -18.82 -12.89
N GLN A 50 -36.27 -18.71 -11.56
CA GLN A 50 -37.50 -18.94 -10.80
C GLN A 50 -38.39 -17.69 -10.68
N ALA A 51 -37.85 -16.51 -10.96
CA ALA A 51 -38.57 -15.25 -10.97
C ALA A 51 -38.85 -14.84 -12.43
N GLU A 52 -40.12 -14.95 -12.87
CA GLU A 52 -40.54 -14.77 -14.28
C GLU A 52 -40.12 -13.45 -14.95
N GLU A 53 -39.60 -12.46 -14.21
CA GLU A 53 -39.29 -11.11 -14.69
C GLU A 53 -37.81 -10.68 -14.45
N TYR A 54 -36.92 -11.57 -13.99
CA TYR A 54 -35.54 -11.21 -13.68
C TYR A 54 -34.53 -12.13 -14.38
N VAL A 55 -33.62 -11.54 -15.16
CA VAL A 55 -32.48 -12.25 -15.78
C VAL A 55 -31.22 -11.81 -15.07
N TYR A 56 -30.44 -12.76 -14.56
CA TYR A 56 -29.15 -12.46 -13.94
C TYR A 56 -28.09 -12.18 -15.01
N GLU A 57 -27.54 -10.97 -15.01
CA GLU A 57 -26.42 -10.58 -15.86
C GLU A 57 -25.19 -10.24 -15.03
N ILE A 58 -24.03 -10.77 -15.45
CA ILE A 58 -22.75 -10.46 -14.83
C ILE A 58 -22.33 -9.05 -15.24
N GLN A 59 -21.81 -8.30 -14.29
CA GLN A 59 -21.29 -6.97 -14.53
C GLN A 59 -19.76 -6.94 -14.51
N ALA A 60 -19.17 -5.87 -15.05
CA ALA A 60 -17.70 -5.73 -15.08
C ALA A 60 -17.08 -5.81 -13.67
N TRP A 61 -17.74 -5.22 -12.67
CA TRP A 61 -17.26 -5.22 -11.28
C TRP A 61 -17.20 -6.62 -10.67
N ASP A 62 -18.08 -7.55 -11.05
CA ASP A 62 -18.03 -8.94 -10.60
C ASP A 62 -16.71 -9.61 -11.05
N ILE A 63 -16.25 -9.30 -12.27
CA ILE A 63 -15.01 -9.82 -12.84
C ILE A 63 -13.79 -9.09 -12.23
N LEU A 64 -13.86 -7.77 -12.09
CA LEU A 64 -12.81 -6.98 -11.43
C LEU A 64 -12.59 -7.44 -9.99
N GLN A 65 -13.66 -7.80 -9.27
CA GLN A 65 -13.55 -8.34 -7.92
C GLN A 65 -12.68 -9.61 -7.88
N ILE A 66 -12.66 -10.45 -8.91
CA ILE A 66 -11.80 -11.65 -8.94
C ILE A 66 -10.33 -11.30 -9.13
N PHE A 67 -10.03 -10.38 -10.05
CA PHE A 67 -8.66 -10.19 -10.56
C PHE A 67 -7.92 -8.98 -10.00
N SER A 68 -8.64 -7.89 -9.74
CA SER A 68 -8.05 -6.59 -9.42
C SER A 68 -8.50 -6.05 -8.06
N GLU A 69 -9.71 -6.35 -7.61
CA GLU A 69 -10.34 -5.74 -6.44
C GLU A 69 -10.65 -6.74 -5.31
N GLY A 70 -11.18 -6.24 -4.19
CA GLY A 70 -11.71 -7.07 -3.10
C GLY A 70 -10.74 -7.30 -1.94
N MET A 71 -11.25 -7.95 -0.88
CA MET A 71 -10.56 -8.07 0.42
C MET A 71 -9.20 -8.75 0.34
N PHE A 72 -8.99 -9.65 -0.62
CA PHE A 72 -7.73 -10.37 -0.72
C PHE A 72 -6.56 -9.51 -1.24
N THR A 73 -6.85 -8.45 -2.00
CA THR A 73 -5.84 -7.48 -2.44
C THR A 73 -5.16 -6.78 -1.25
N ILE A 74 -5.88 -6.62 -0.13
CA ILE A 74 -5.35 -6.07 1.12
C ILE A 74 -4.30 -7.01 1.72
N PHE A 75 -4.56 -8.33 1.75
CA PHE A 75 -3.59 -9.30 2.23
C PHE A 75 -2.33 -9.33 1.37
N VAL A 76 -2.49 -9.26 0.04
CA VAL A 76 -1.36 -9.15 -0.90
C VAL A 76 -0.56 -7.88 -0.65
N THR A 77 -1.24 -6.75 -0.49
CA THR A 77 -0.63 -5.45 -0.20
C THR A 77 0.21 -5.51 1.08
N ILE A 78 -0.33 -6.10 2.15
CA ILE A 78 0.41 -6.31 3.40
C ILE A 78 1.64 -7.20 3.16
N ALA A 79 1.49 -8.30 2.41
CA ALA A 79 2.58 -9.22 2.14
C ALA A 79 3.71 -8.55 1.31
N ILE A 80 3.36 -7.67 0.37
CA ILE A 80 4.30 -6.86 -0.41
C ILE A 80 5.07 -5.88 0.48
N VAL A 81 4.39 -5.20 1.40
CA VAL A 81 5.04 -4.31 2.38
C VAL A 81 5.99 -5.12 3.25
N MET A 82 5.58 -6.28 3.72
CA MET A 82 6.41 -7.18 4.53
C MET A 82 7.66 -7.65 3.77
N LEU A 83 7.56 -7.91 2.46
CA LEU A 83 8.73 -8.23 1.62
C LEU A 83 9.72 -7.06 1.57
N ALA A 84 9.24 -5.82 1.37
CA ALA A 84 10.08 -4.63 1.36
C ALA A 84 10.74 -4.38 2.74
N VAL A 85 10.00 -4.62 3.82
CA VAL A 85 10.48 -4.48 5.21
C VAL A 85 11.54 -5.50 5.54
N LEU A 86 11.39 -6.75 5.10
CA LEU A 86 12.45 -7.74 5.30
C LEU A 86 13.72 -7.43 4.52
N LEU A 87 13.60 -6.89 3.31
CA LEU A 87 14.75 -6.60 2.49
C LEU A 87 15.52 -5.38 3.00
N ILE A 88 14.85 -4.35 3.54
CA ILE A 88 15.54 -3.13 4.02
C ILE A 88 15.44 -2.97 5.54
N GLY A 89 14.23 -2.85 6.08
CA GLY A 89 14.02 -2.59 7.50
C GLY A 89 14.69 -3.61 8.42
N LEU A 90 14.58 -4.91 8.13
CA LEU A 90 15.17 -5.97 8.97
C LEU A 90 16.71 -5.94 8.90
N GLU A 91 17.30 -5.60 7.75
CA GLU A 91 18.75 -5.43 7.67
C GLU A 91 19.23 -4.36 8.62
N ARG A 92 18.48 -3.25 8.75
CA ARG A 92 18.84 -2.13 9.63
C ARG A 92 18.70 -2.45 11.11
N ASN A 93 17.73 -3.30 11.47
CA ASN A 93 17.56 -3.75 12.86
C ASN A 93 18.61 -4.80 13.28
N THR A 94 19.39 -5.31 12.33
CA THR A 94 20.41 -6.34 12.59
C THR A 94 21.80 -5.82 12.21
N ARG A 95 22.87 -6.42 12.75
CA ARG A 95 24.25 -6.11 12.31
C ARG A 95 24.54 -6.51 10.86
N ARG A 96 23.55 -7.02 10.12
CA ARG A 96 23.68 -7.47 8.74
C ARG A 96 23.84 -6.30 7.76
N ASN A 97 23.33 -5.11 8.09
CA ASN A 97 23.52 -3.95 7.24
C ASN A 97 25.01 -3.57 7.12
N ASP A 98 25.75 -3.62 8.23
CA ASP A 98 27.19 -3.32 8.26
C ASP A 98 27.98 -4.30 7.37
N PHE A 99 27.64 -5.59 7.47
CA PHE A 99 28.22 -6.61 6.59
C PHE A 99 27.87 -6.36 5.12
N THR A 100 26.61 -6.06 4.82
CA THR A 100 26.13 -5.84 3.46
C THR A 100 26.79 -4.62 2.81
N PHE A 101 27.06 -3.57 3.59
CA PHE A 101 27.78 -2.38 3.12
C PHE A 101 29.30 -2.54 3.05
N SER A 102 29.86 -3.57 3.69
CA SER A 102 31.27 -3.93 3.54
C SER A 102 31.57 -4.74 2.27
N LEU A 103 30.54 -5.27 1.61
CA LEU A 103 30.70 -5.98 0.34
C LEU A 103 31.24 -5.03 -0.74
N PRO A 104 32.03 -5.54 -1.70
CA PRO A 104 32.64 -4.73 -2.77
C PRO A 104 31.64 -4.35 -3.87
N PHE A 105 30.42 -3.94 -3.48
CA PHE A 105 29.36 -3.49 -4.37
C PHE A 105 28.97 -2.05 -4.07
N LYS A 106 28.59 -1.31 -5.12
CA LYS A 106 28.01 0.02 -4.95
C LYS A 106 26.67 -0.08 -4.22
N ARG A 107 26.36 0.92 -3.39
CA ARG A 107 25.10 0.96 -2.63
C ARG A 107 23.87 0.98 -3.54
N GLU A 108 23.96 1.65 -4.68
CA GLU A 108 22.91 1.61 -5.70
C GLU A 108 22.68 0.20 -6.24
N THR A 109 23.75 -0.57 -6.47
CA THR A 109 23.64 -1.96 -6.92
C THR A 109 22.98 -2.84 -5.86
N LEU A 110 23.29 -2.62 -4.58
CA LEU A 110 22.65 -3.32 -3.46
C LEU A 110 21.14 -3.03 -3.40
N PHE A 111 20.73 -1.78 -3.57
CA PHE A 111 19.32 -1.38 -3.62
C PHE A 111 18.59 -1.98 -4.83
N LEU A 112 19.17 -1.84 -6.01
CA LEU A 112 18.59 -2.35 -7.25
C LEU A 112 18.50 -3.89 -7.27
N ALA A 113 19.43 -4.60 -6.62
CA ALA A 113 19.34 -6.05 -6.45
C ALA A 113 18.15 -6.47 -5.57
N LYS A 114 17.84 -5.68 -4.52
CA LYS A 114 16.65 -5.90 -3.68
C LYS A 114 15.38 -5.66 -4.47
N TRP A 115 15.31 -4.52 -5.18
CA TRP A 115 14.17 -4.18 -6.04
C TRP A 115 13.92 -5.24 -7.13
N ALA A 116 14.97 -5.68 -7.81
CA ALA A 116 14.87 -6.70 -8.84
C ALA A 116 14.36 -8.05 -8.28
N LEU A 117 14.85 -8.46 -7.09
CA LEU A 117 14.36 -9.67 -6.44
C LEU A 117 12.86 -9.59 -6.17
N GLY A 118 12.39 -8.54 -5.51
CA GLY A 118 10.96 -8.41 -5.18
C GLY A 118 10.08 -8.27 -6.42
N THR A 119 10.51 -7.50 -7.42
CA THR A 119 9.77 -7.33 -8.68
C THR A 119 9.57 -8.66 -9.40
N VAL A 120 10.63 -9.48 -9.50
CA VAL A 120 10.54 -10.81 -10.13
C VAL A 120 9.63 -11.73 -9.32
N ILE A 121 9.76 -11.75 -7.99
CA ILE A 121 8.91 -12.59 -7.12
C ILE A 121 7.43 -12.22 -7.26
N ILE A 122 7.11 -10.93 -7.15
CA ILE A 122 5.74 -10.41 -7.31
C ILE A 122 5.20 -10.78 -8.69
N THR A 123 5.98 -10.57 -9.74
CA THR A 123 5.57 -10.88 -11.12
C THR A 123 5.29 -12.36 -11.32
N VAL A 124 6.21 -13.23 -10.88
CA VAL A 124 6.06 -14.68 -11.02
C VAL A 124 4.85 -15.17 -10.24
N PHE A 125 4.67 -14.72 -8.99
CA PHE A 125 3.55 -15.15 -8.15
C PHE A 125 2.21 -14.65 -8.67
N PHE A 126 2.17 -13.41 -9.15
CA PHE A 126 1.00 -12.86 -9.81
C PHE A 126 0.61 -13.69 -11.04
N ILE A 127 1.56 -14.03 -11.92
CA ILE A 127 1.27 -14.84 -13.12
C ILE A 127 0.78 -16.24 -12.74
N ILE A 128 1.43 -16.90 -11.76
CA ILE A 128 1.01 -18.22 -11.27
C ILE A 128 -0.42 -18.20 -10.73
N ASN A 129 -0.89 -17.07 -10.21
CA ASN A 129 -2.22 -16.94 -9.67
C ASN A 129 -3.27 -16.49 -10.70
N PHE A 130 -2.91 -15.52 -11.54
CA PHE A 130 -3.77 -14.97 -12.58
C PHE A 130 -4.11 -16.02 -13.63
N VAL A 131 -3.11 -16.77 -14.12
CA VAL A 131 -3.31 -17.69 -15.26
C VAL A 131 -4.36 -18.76 -14.95
N PRO A 132 -4.29 -19.52 -13.83
CA PRO A 132 -5.33 -20.49 -13.51
C PRO A 132 -6.70 -19.83 -13.27
N ALA A 133 -6.76 -18.67 -12.60
CA ALA A 133 -8.02 -17.96 -12.37
C ALA A 133 -8.69 -17.53 -13.69
N TYR A 134 -7.89 -17.01 -14.62
CA TYR A 134 -8.35 -16.65 -15.96
C TYR A 134 -8.92 -17.85 -16.70
N PHE A 135 -8.21 -18.99 -16.68
CA PHE A 135 -8.71 -20.23 -17.29
C PHE A 135 -9.99 -20.75 -16.64
N ILE A 136 -10.13 -20.63 -15.32
CA ILE A 136 -11.35 -21.03 -14.61
C ILE A 136 -12.56 -20.22 -15.10
N VAL A 137 -12.44 -18.89 -15.22
CA VAL A 137 -13.53 -18.04 -15.72
C VAL A 137 -13.79 -18.31 -17.21
N GLN A 138 -12.72 -18.42 -18.01
CA GLN A 138 -12.82 -18.68 -19.45
C GLN A 138 -13.53 -19.99 -19.80
N GLN A 139 -13.36 -21.03 -18.98
CA GLN A 139 -13.98 -22.35 -19.19
C GLN A 139 -15.37 -22.47 -18.54
N SER A 140 -15.83 -21.44 -17.85
CA SER A 140 -17.15 -21.42 -17.21
C SER A 140 -18.25 -21.01 -18.17
N ASP A 141 -19.50 -21.26 -17.76
CA ASP A 141 -20.71 -20.79 -18.46
C ASP A 141 -20.78 -19.25 -18.54
N PHE A 142 -19.95 -18.56 -17.75
CA PHE A 142 -19.90 -17.11 -17.60
C PHE A 142 -18.71 -16.45 -18.31
N ASN A 143 -18.08 -17.13 -19.27
CA ASN A 143 -16.93 -16.62 -20.00
C ASN A 143 -17.17 -15.27 -20.69
N SER A 144 -18.42 -14.95 -21.04
CA SER A 144 -18.80 -13.69 -21.68
C SER A 144 -18.49 -12.48 -20.80
N GLY A 145 -18.44 -12.66 -19.47
CA GLY A 145 -18.04 -11.62 -18.52
C GLY A 145 -16.62 -11.11 -18.76
N LEU A 146 -15.71 -11.92 -19.33
CA LEU A 146 -14.35 -11.47 -19.66
C LEU A 146 -14.33 -10.40 -20.76
N ASN A 147 -15.39 -10.27 -21.57
CA ASN A 147 -15.50 -9.21 -22.57
C ASN A 147 -15.89 -7.85 -21.96
N LEU A 148 -16.36 -7.83 -20.71
CA LEU A 148 -16.75 -6.62 -19.98
C LEU A 148 -15.54 -5.88 -19.40
N VAL A 149 -14.38 -6.52 -19.38
CA VAL A 149 -13.15 -6.01 -18.79
C VAL A 149 -12.03 -6.08 -19.81
N THR A 150 -11.01 -5.26 -19.60
CA THR A 150 -9.82 -5.22 -20.43
C THR A 150 -8.64 -5.90 -19.74
N SER A 151 -7.66 -6.37 -20.52
CA SER A 151 -6.38 -6.86 -19.97
C SER A 151 -5.64 -5.79 -19.16
N LEU A 152 -5.91 -4.52 -19.41
CA LEU A 152 -5.34 -3.42 -18.63
C LEU A 152 -5.87 -3.47 -17.19
N GLU A 153 -7.17 -3.68 -17.01
CA GLU A 153 -7.82 -3.67 -15.70
C GLU A 153 -7.52 -4.94 -14.90
N ILE A 154 -7.52 -6.12 -15.53
CA ILE A 154 -7.39 -7.40 -14.80
C ILE A 154 -5.95 -7.90 -14.68
N PHE A 155 -5.02 -7.48 -15.55
CA PHE A 155 -3.64 -7.99 -15.55
C PHE A 155 -2.62 -6.89 -15.29
N TRP A 156 -2.56 -5.88 -16.17
CA TRP A 156 -1.47 -4.89 -16.12
C TRP A 156 -1.62 -3.91 -14.96
N GLY A 157 -2.83 -3.44 -14.68
CA GLY A 157 -3.14 -2.54 -13.57
C GLY A 157 -2.69 -3.12 -12.23
N PRO A 158 -3.20 -4.30 -11.82
CA PRO A 158 -2.82 -4.93 -10.56
C PRO A 158 -1.32 -5.25 -10.49
N LEU A 159 -0.74 -5.83 -11.55
CA LEU A 159 0.68 -6.18 -11.56
C LEU A 159 1.58 -4.95 -11.39
N LEU A 160 1.36 -3.91 -12.20
CA LEU A 160 2.14 -2.68 -12.14
C LEU A 160 1.87 -1.91 -10.85
N GLY A 161 0.65 -1.97 -10.33
CA GLY A 161 0.30 -1.39 -9.04
C GLY A 161 1.00 -2.06 -7.87
N TYR A 162 1.09 -3.39 -7.86
CA TYR A 162 1.88 -4.14 -6.88
C TYR A 162 3.38 -3.81 -6.96
N ILE A 163 3.94 -3.73 -8.18
CA ILE A 163 5.35 -3.35 -8.39
C ILE A 163 5.60 -1.91 -7.93
N PHE A 164 4.69 -0.98 -8.25
CA PHE A 164 4.77 0.40 -7.80
C PHE A 164 4.74 0.47 -6.28
N PHE A 165 3.74 -0.13 -5.63
CA PHE A 165 3.59 -0.05 -4.19
C PHE A 165 4.74 -0.74 -3.43
N TYR A 166 5.26 -1.84 -3.97
CA TYR A 166 6.51 -2.45 -3.49
C TYR A 166 7.70 -1.49 -3.58
N THR A 167 7.87 -0.82 -4.72
CA THR A 167 8.95 0.15 -4.95
C THR A 167 8.82 1.35 -4.03
N PHE A 168 7.60 1.81 -3.80
CA PHE A 168 7.27 2.85 -2.82
C PHE A 168 7.65 2.40 -1.39
N ALA A 169 7.28 1.18 -0.98
CA ALA A 169 7.65 0.64 0.34
C ALA A 169 9.18 0.49 0.51
N LEU A 170 9.91 0.17 -0.57
CA LEU A 170 11.38 0.18 -0.56
C LEU A 170 11.94 1.59 -0.42
N LEU A 171 11.38 2.57 -1.14
CA LEU A 171 11.74 3.99 -1.00
C LEU A 171 11.57 4.44 0.45
N ILE A 172 10.43 4.13 1.09
CA ILE A 172 10.22 4.41 2.51
C ILE A 172 11.28 3.72 3.36
N GLY A 173 11.59 2.45 3.08
CA GLY A 173 12.69 1.73 3.72
C GLY A 173 14.04 2.46 3.65
N THR A 174 14.29 3.24 2.58
CA THR A 174 15.55 4.00 2.47
C THR A 174 15.65 5.14 3.48
N ILE A 175 14.52 5.76 3.85
CA ILE A 175 14.47 6.90 4.78
C ILE A 175 14.26 6.49 6.25
N THR A 176 13.67 5.33 6.51
CA THR A 176 13.36 4.85 7.87
C THR A 176 14.49 4.05 8.50
N GLY A 177 14.84 4.30 9.75
CA GLY A 177 15.99 3.63 10.37
C GLY A 177 15.71 2.20 10.84
N GLU A 178 14.45 1.77 10.89
CA GLU A 178 14.04 0.47 11.43
C GLU A 178 12.73 -0.07 10.82
N MET A 179 12.44 -1.36 11.04
CA MET A 179 11.28 -2.07 10.45
C MET A 179 9.90 -1.49 10.76
N ILE A 180 9.60 -1.20 12.03
CA ILE A 180 8.29 -0.72 12.50
C ILE A 180 8.00 0.64 11.87
N SER A 181 8.98 1.53 11.82
CA SER A 181 8.93 2.84 11.18
C SER A 181 8.69 2.71 9.69
N GLN A 182 9.35 1.74 9.03
CA GLN A 182 9.09 1.46 7.61
C GLN A 182 7.64 1.03 7.38
N ILE A 183 7.10 0.09 8.17
CA ILE A 183 5.71 -0.35 8.06
C ILE A 183 4.76 0.83 8.24
N PHE A 184 4.91 1.55 9.36
CA PHE A 184 4.05 2.66 9.76
C PHE A 184 4.05 3.78 8.71
N LEU A 185 5.24 4.22 8.27
CA LEU A 185 5.35 5.29 7.29
C LEU A 185 4.94 4.86 5.88
N THR A 186 5.07 3.58 5.53
CA THR A 186 4.58 3.09 4.22
C THR A 186 3.06 3.24 4.13
N PHE A 187 2.32 2.83 5.16
CA PHE A 187 0.87 2.99 5.14
C PHE A 187 0.44 4.45 5.31
N ILE A 188 1.03 5.20 6.24
CA ILE A 188 0.66 6.61 6.43
C ILE A 188 0.91 7.42 5.16
N LEU A 189 2.10 7.30 4.57
CA LEU A 189 2.41 8.05 3.34
C LEU A 189 1.65 7.49 2.13
N GLY A 190 1.37 6.19 2.12
CA GLY A 190 0.61 5.55 1.06
C GLY A 190 -0.87 5.97 1.02
N PHE A 191 -1.46 6.34 2.17
CA PHE A 191 -2.80 6.91 2.26
C PHE A 191 -2.80 8.45 2.33
N LEU A 192 -1.63 9.08 2.42
CA LEU A 192 -1.52 10.50 2.80
C LEU A 192 -2.35 11.46 1.92
N PRO A 193 -2.29 11.40 0.58
CA PRO A 193 -3.02 12.36 -0.23
C PRO A 193 -4.54 12.27 0.00
N GLN A 194 -5.06 11.05 0.05
CA GLN A 194 -6.47 10.80 0.35
C GLN A 194 -6.84 11.22 1.77
N MET A 195 -6.01 10.91 2.78
CA MET A 195 -6.25 11.33 4.15
C MET A 195 -6.32 12.87 4.27
N ILE A 196 -5.41 13.59 3.62
CA ILE A 196 -5.42 15.06 3.62
C ILE A 196 -6.71 15.58 2.99
N LEU A 197 -7.14 15.03 1.85
CA LEU A 197 -8.37 15.44 1.19
C LEU A 197 -9.58 15.25 2.11
N ILE A 198 -9.74 14.07 2.71
CA ILE A 198 -10.86 13.76 3.61
C ILE A 198 -10.87 14.71 4.81
N LEU A 199 -9.71 14.96 5.42
CA LEU A 199 -9.60 15.85 6.58
C LEU A 199 -9.92 17.31 6.24
N ILE A 200 -9.51 17.78 5.05
CA ILE A 200 -9.84 19.13 4.57
C ILE A 200 -11.33 19.22 4.23
N GLN A 201 -11.88 18.26 3.48
CA GLN A 201 -13.30 18.24 3.15
C GLN A 201 -14.18 18.21 4.40
N GLU A 202 -13.78 17.45 5.42
CA GLU A 202 -14.49 17.43 6.69
C GLU A 202 -14.41 18.77 7.42
N PHE A 203 -13.22 19.37 7.51
CA PHE A 203 -13.05 20.71 8.09
C PHE A 203 -13.96 21.72 7.41
N MET A 204 -14.00 21.70 6.07
CA MET A 204 -14.85 22.60 5.28
C MET A 204 -16.33 22.33 5.48
N ARG A 205 -16.73 21.06 5.54
CA ARG A 205 -18.12 20.63 5.82
C ARG A 205 -18.60 21.12 7.16
N VAL A 206 -17.77 21.03 8.21
CA VAL A 206 -18.13 21.49 9.55
C VAL A 206 -18.36 23.00 9.58
N HIS A 207 -17.60 23.77 8.81
CA HIS A 207 -17.62 25.24 8.77
C HIS A 207 -18.48 25.83 7.64
N ASP A 208 -19.31 25.02 6.98
CA ASP A 208 -20.18 25.42 5.88
C ASP A 208 -19.42 26.14 4.74
N PHE A 209 -18.18 25.73 4.47
CA PHE A 209 -17.38 26.20 3.33
C PHE A 209 -17.72 25.38 2.07
N PHE A 210 -18.41 25.98 1.11
CA PHE A 210 -18.90 25.34 -0.11
C PHE A 210 -17.92 25.41 -1.30
N LEU A 211 -16.64 25.08 -1.11
CA LEU A 211 -15.68 25.03 -2.24
C LEU A 211 -15.65 23.66 -2.94
N PHE A 212 -16.05 22.59 -2.26
CA PHE A 212 -16.15 21.24 -2.81
C PHE A 212 -17.55 20.69 -2.56
N SER A 213 -18.20 20.16 -3.60
CA SER A 213 -19.42 19.38 -3.42
C SER A 213 -19.10 18.11 -2.64
N ILE A 214 -19.88 17.83 -1.60
CA ILE A 214 -19.80 16.57 -0.85
C ILE A 214 -19.94 15.40 -1.84
N GLY A 215 -18.95 14.51 -1.88
CA GLY A 215 -18.97 13.30 -2.70
C GLY A 215 -18.17 13.36 -4.01
N SER A 216 -17.72 14.53 -4.47
CA SER A 216 -16.79 14.58 -5.62
C SER A 216 -15.36 14.43 -5.12
N GLN A 217 -14.87 13.19 -5.03
CA GLN A 217 -13.44 12.95 -4.87
C GLN A 217 -12.75 13.37 -6.18
N PRO A 218 -11.81 14.33 -6.16
CA PRO A 218 -11.09 14.68 -7.36
C PRO A 218 -10.22 13.50 -7.78
N ARG A 219 -10.44 12.97 -8.99
CA ARG A 219 -9.72 11.80 -9.52
C ARG A 219 -8.20 11.92 -9.48
N TRP A 220 -7.67 13.15 -9.52
CA TRP A 220 -6.23 13.40 -9.38
C TRP A 220 -5.67 13.00 -8.01
N VAL A 221 -6.47 13.07 -6.93
CA VAL A 221 -6.06 12.62 -5.59
C VAL A 221 -5.92 11.11 -5.56
N GLU A 222 -6.82 10.39 -6.23
CA GLU A 222 -6.75 8.94 -6.34
C GLU A 222 -5.47 8.53 -7.07
N TYR A 223 -5.14 9.18 -8.20
CA TYR A 223 -3.92 8.90 -8.95
C TYR A 223 -2.62 9.15 -8.17
N ILE A 224 -2.59 10.11 -7.25
CA ILE A 224 -1.37 10.36 -6.46
C ILE A 224 -1.31 9.54 -5.17
N THR A 225 -2.35 8.76 -4.83
CA THR A 225 -2.44 7.95 -3.61
C THR A 225 -1.84 6.57 -3.84
N PRO A 226 -0.66 6.24 -3.29
CA PRO A 226 0.03 5.00 -3.65
C PRO A 226 -0.72 3.71 -3.34
N VAL A 227 -1.51 3.67 -2.25
CA VAL A 227 -2.20 2.43 -1.84
C VAL A 227 -3.27 2.01 -2.85
N TYR A 228 -3.93 2.95 -3.54
CA TYR A 228 -5.00 2.66 -4.50
C TYR A 228 -4.55 1.81 -5.68
N TYR A 229 -3.26 1.89 -6.04
CA TYR A 229 -2.66 1.01 -7.03
C TYR A 229 -2.53 -0.44 -6.57
N ALA A 230 -2.36 -0.67 -5.27
CA ALA A 230 -2.22 -2.02 -4.72
C ALA A 230 -3.57 -2.68 -4.42
N ILE A 231 -4.64 -1.90 -4.22
CA ILE A 231 -5.98 -2.43 -3.89
C ILE A 231 -6.94 -2.49 -5.09
N GLY A 232 -6.47 -2.19 -6.30
CA GLY A 232 -7.21 -2.47 -7.54
C GLY A 232 -7.90 -1.30 -8.22
N GLU A 233 -7.78 -0.08 -7.68
CA GLU A 233 -8.59 1.05 -8.14
C GLU A 233 -8.04 1.75 -9.41
N MET A 234 -6.89 1.30 -9.93
CA MET A 234 -6.09 2.02 -10.95
C MET A 234 -5.84 1.21 -12.25
N GLY A 235 -6.84 0.45 -12.70
CA GLY A 235 -6.76 -0.43 -13.88
C GLY A 235 -6.79 0.25 -15.25
N GLU A 236 -7.05 1.55 -15.31
CA GLU A 236 -7.19 2.30 -16.56
C GLU A 236 -5.85 2.80 -17.14
N VAL A 237 -5.86 3.27 -18.39
CA VAL A 237 -4.66 3.74 -19.12
C VAL A 237 -3.88 4.82 -18.35
N VAL A 238 -4.58 5.79 -17.76
CA VAL A 238 -3.96 6.89 -17.01
C VAL A 238 -3.33 6.36 -15.72
N GLY A 239 -4.03 5.47 -15.01
CA GLY A 239 -3.51 4.79 -13.82
C GLY A 239 -2.25 4.00 -14.15
N ILE A 240 -2.25 3.19 -15.20
CA ILE A 240 -1.07 2.43 -15.62
C ILE A 240 0.12 3.33 -15.94
N PHE A 241 -0.11 4.42 -16.68
CA PHE A 241 0.95 5.38 -16.98
C PHE A 241 1.51 6.01 -15.68
N ALA A 242 0.63 6.42 -14.77
CA ALA A 242 1.03 6.96 -13.48
C ALA A 242 1.81 5.95 -12.64
N ALA A 243 1.40 4.67 -12.61
CA ALA A 243 2.12 3.60 -11.92
C ALA A 243 3.55 3.44 -12.44
N ILE A 244 3.76 3.47 -13.76
CA ILE A 244 5.09 3.41 -14.38
C ILE A 244 5.93 4.63 -13.98
N VAL A 245 5.35 5.82 -14.07
CA VAL A 245 6.03 7.08 -13.70
C VAL A 245 6.43 7.07 -12.23
N PHE A 246 5.50 6.76 -11.32
CA PHE A 246 5.78 6.75 -9.88
C PHE A 246 6.71 5.61 -9.48
N THR A 247 6.67 4.46 -10.16
CA THR A 247 7.67 3.39 -9.98
C THR A 247 9.06 3.91 -10.34
N THR A 248 9.19 4.58 -11.48
CA THR A 248 10.48 5.14 -11.94
C THR A 248 11.00 6.20 -10.97
N LEU A 249 10.14 7.13 -10.53
CA LEU A 249 10.48 8.16 -9.55
C LEU A 249 10.87 7.57 -8.19
N SER A 250 10.12 6.57 -7.71
CA SER A 250 10.40 5.91 -6.43
C SER A 250 11.70 5.11 -6.48
N LEU A 251 11.97 4.44 -7.60
CA LEU A 251 13.21 3.71 -7.82
C LEU A 251 14.42 4.64 -7.88
N TRP A 252 14.30 5.75 -8.61
CA TRP A 252 15.34 6.77 -8.70
C TRP A 252 15.61 7.43 -7.34
N GLY A 253 14.56 7.90 -6.67
CA GLY A 253 14.65 8.50 -5.35
C GLY A 253 15.22 7.53 -4.30
N GLY A 254 14.76 6.28 -4.30
CA GLY A 254 15.24 5.23 -3.42
C GLY A 254 16.72 4.94 -3.65
N SER A 255 17.16 4.83 -4.90
CA SER A 255 18.57 4.61 -5.22
C SER A 255 19.46 5.77 -4.76
N LEU A 256 19.02 7.02 -4.94
CA LEU A 256 19.76 8.21 -4.51
C LEU A 256 19.88 8.29 -2.98
N LEU A 257 18.77 8.08 -2.28
CA LEU A 257 18.72 8.12 -0.82
C LEU A 257 19.52 6.96 -0.22
N TYR A 258 19.44 5.77 -0.82
CA TYR A 258 20.18 4.60 -0.37
C TYR A 258 21.70 4.77 -0.56
N ARG A 259 22.16 5.45 -1.63
CA ARG A 259 23.59 5.83 -1.75
C ARG A 259 24.05 6.65 -0.55
N ASN A 260 23.28 7.69 -0.20
CA ASN A 260 23.63 8.67 0.81
C ASN A 260 23.33 8.23 2.25
N ASN A 261 22.95 6.97 2.43
CA ASN A 261 22.48 6.43 3.70
C ASN A 261 23.59 6.43 4.77
N LYS A 262 23.27 6.89 5.97
CA LYS A 262 24.21 6.95 7.09
C LYS A 262 23.88 5.83 8.09
N ILE A 263 24.81 4.89 8.23
CA ILE A 263 24.63 3.67 9.05
C ILE A 263 24.45 4.02 10.54
N GLU A 264 25.06 5.12 10.98
CA GLU A 264 25.01 5.61 12.37
C GLU A 264 23.60 5.89 12.91
N HIS A 265 22.62 6.11 12.02
CA HIS A 265 21.22 6.35 12.37
C HIS A 265 20.32 5.12 12.19
N ASN A 266 20.89 3.93 11.95
CA ASN A 266 20.10 2.69 11.95
C ASN A 266 19.54 2.42 13.36
N GLY A 267 18.28 1.98 13.44
CA GLY A 267 17.56 1.79 14.71
C GLY A 267 16.83 3.03 15.23
N GLU A 268 17.03 4.19 14.59
CA GLU A 268 16.24 5.40 14.85
C GLU A 268 14.99 5.43 13.97
N PHE A 269 14.04 6.32 14.28
CA PHE A 269 12.80 6.47 13.50
C PHE A 269 13.07 6.80 12.01
N LEU A 270 13.95 7.77 11.75
CA LEU A 270 14.39 8.17 10.41
C LEU A 270 15.91 8.25 10.36
N VAL A 271 16.49 7.81 9.25
CA VAL A 271 17.94 7.91 9.01
C VAL A 271 18.36 9.34 8.67
N PHE A 272 17.51 10.08 7.99
CA PHE A 272 17.77 11.48 7.67
C PHE A 272 17.17 12.38 8.75
N LYS A 273 18.00 12.83 9.69
CA LYS A 273 17.60 13.73 10.78
C LYS A 273 16.93 15.03 10.30
N SER A 274 17.25 15.49 9.09
CA SER A 274 16.61 16.67 8.48
C SER A 274 15.12 16.47 8.18
N LEU A 275 14.66 15.23 7.99
CA LEU A 275 13.26 14.92 7.72
C LEU A 275 12.42 14.83 9.00
N ASN A 276 13.04 14.59 10.16
CA ASN A 276 12.35 14.53 11.45
C ASN A 276 11.36 15.67 11.70
N PRO A 277 11.75 16.97 11.64
CA PRO A 277 10.81 18.07 11.92
C PRO A 277 9.62 18.08 10.95
N ILE A 278 9.84 17.74 9.68
CA ILE A 278 8.78 17.72 8.66
C ILE A 278 7.75 16.64 9.01
N PHE A 279 8.21 15.42 9.29
CA PHE A 279 7.31 14.30 9.67
C PHE A 279 6.58 14.57 10.98
N MET A 280 7.24 15.19 11.96
CA MET A 280 6.61 15.54 13.23
C MET A 280 5.49 16.56 13.03
N VAL A 281 5.73 17.64 12.27
CA VAL A 281 4.69 18.64 11.98
C VAL A 281 3.55 18.00 11.20
N LEU A 282 3.85 17.24 10.15
CA LEU A 282 2.85 16.57 9.33
C LEU A 282 1.96 15.64 10.17
N LEU A 283 2.56 14.75 10.95
CA LEU A 283 1.82 13.81 11.79
C LEU A 283 1.00 14.53 12.87
N THR A 284 1.53 15.62 13.45
CA THR A 284 0.79 16.46 14.40
C THR A 284 -0.49 16.99 13.77
N VAL A 285 -0.37 17.64 12.61
CA VAL A 285 -1.51 18.23 11.90
C VAL A 285 -2.54 17.17 11.53
N LEU A 286 -2.11 16.01 11.02
CA LEU A 286 -3.01 14.92 10.67
C LEU A 286 -3.78 14.40 11.89
N ILE A 287 -3.10 14.15 13.02
CA ILE A 287 -3.73 13.66 14.25
C ILE A 287 -4.71 14.71 14.81
N SER A 288 -4.35 16.00 14.78
CA SER A 288 -5.24 17.08 15.24
C SER A 288 -6.51 17.20 14.38
N LEU A 289 -6.37 17.24 13.05
CA LEU A 289 -7.52 17.29 12.15
C LEU A 289 -8.41 16.04 12.28
N PHE A 290 -7.80 14.87 12.44
CA PHE A 290 -8.53 13.63 12.67
C PHE A 290 -9.31 13.65 13.98
N GLY A 291 -8.73 14.22 15.05
CA GLY A 291 -9.45 14.44 16.31
C GLY A 291 -10.68 15.33 16.15
N GLY A 292 -10.57 16.39 15.35
CA GLY A 292 -11.71 17.25 15.03
C GLY A 292 -12.81 16.51 14.26
N LEU A 293 -12.43 15.73 13.24
CA LEU A 293 -13.35 14.85 12.50
C LEU A 293 -14.08 13.89 13.45
N LEU A 294 -13.35 13.18 14.31
CA LEU A 294 -13.92 12.19 15.22
C LEU A 294 -14.97 12.81 16.16
N LEU A 295 -14.65 13.90 16.86
CA LEU A 295 -15.59 14.48 17.83
C LEU A 295 -16.76 15.19 17.14
N SER A 296 -16.53 15.82 15.99
CA SER A 296 -17.62 16.45 15.23
C SER A 296 -18.64 15.42 14.71
N SER A 297 -18.20 14.19 14.42
CA SER A 297 -19.09 13.09 13.99
C SER A 297 -20.08 12.63 15.06
N LEU A 298 -19.80 12.93 16.34
CA LEU A 298 -20.69 12.61 17.46
C LEU A 298 -21.78 13.67 17.69
N ALA A 299 -21.68 14.84 17.04
CA ALA A 299 -22.66 15.90 17.19
C ALA A 299 -23.99 15.54 16.48
N PRO A 300 -25.16 15.79 17.09
CA PRO A 300 -26.45 15.55 16.46
C PRO A 300 -26.61 16.31 15.14
N TRP A 301 -27.26 15.63 14.18
CA TRP A 301 -27.62 16.19 12.88
C TRP A 301 -28.52 17.43 13.08
N GLY A 302 -28.13 18.58 12.51
CA GLY A 302 -28.86 19.85 12.61
C GLY A 302 -28.34 20.83 13.69
N ALA A 303 -27.45 20.40 14.59
CA ALA A 303 -26.85 21.27 15.61
C ALA A 303 -25.51 21.86 15.15
N ASN A 304 -25.53 22.77 14.16
CA ASN A 304 -24.31 23.30 13.52
C ASN A 304 -23.31 23.92 14.52
N VAL A 305 -23.80 24.70 15.49
CA VAL A 305 -22.95 25.32 16.53
C VAL A 305 -22.24 24.26 17.37
N LEU A 306 -22.96 23.22 17.79
CA LEU A 306 -22.39 22.14 18.59
C LEU A 306 -21.37 21.33 17.78
N ARG A 307 -21.63 21.09 16.48
CA ARG A 307 -20.70 20.40 15.59
C ARG A 307 -19.38 21.15 15.44
N ILE A 308 -19.43 22.47 15.25
CA ILE A 308 -18.22 23.32 15.17
C ILE A 308 -17.46 23.29 16.50
N LEU A 309 -18.15 23.42 17.64
CA LEU A 309 -17.52 23.36 18.96
C LEU A 309 -16.86 21.99 19.20
N SER A 310 -17.57 20.90 18.92
CA SER A 310 -17.05 19.53 19.04
C SER A 310 -15.82 19.32 18.16
N TYR A 311 -15.81 19.87 16.94
CA TYR A 311 -14.64 19.81 16.07
C TYR A 311 -13.42 20.49 16.71
N TRP A 312 -13.55 21.72 17.19
CA TRP A 312 -12.42 22.43 17.79
C TRP A 312 -11.96 21.80 19.10
N ILE A 313 -12.88 21.30 19.93
CA ILE A 313 -12.53 20.53 21.14
C ILE A 313 -11.72 19.29 20.76
N GLY A 314 -12.17 18.55 19.74
CA GLY A 314 -11.48 17.36 19.23
C GLY A 314 -10.09 17.70 18.69
N PHE A 315 -10.02 18.75 17.87
CA PHE A 315 -8.77 19.25 17.31
C PHE A 315 -7.76 19.61 18.40
N THR A 316 -8.15 20.42 19.39
CA THR A 316 -7.25 20.85 20.46
C THR A 316 -6.83 19.68 21.36
N THR A 317 -7.74 18.75 21.65
CA THR A 317 -7.45 17.59 22.50
C THR A 317 -6.44 16.67 21.82
N PHE A 318 -6.67 16.35 20.55
CA PHE A 318 -5.75 15.51 19.77
C PHE A 318 -4.44 16.21 19.44
N LEU A 319 -4.42 17.54 19.28
CA LEU A 319 -3.19 18.32 19.18
C LEU A 319 -2.30 18.15 20.41
N LEU A 320 -2.88 18.24 21.61
CA LEU A 320 -2.14 18.01 22.85
C LEU A 320 -1.61 16.58 22.92
N PHE A 321 -2.44 15.58 22.60
CA PHE A 321 -2.00 14.19 22.55
C PHE A 321 -0.89 13.95 21.50
N ALA A 322 -1.01 14.54 20.32
CA ALA A 322 -0.01 14.42 19.26
C ALA A 322 1.33 15.00 19.70
N LEU A 323 1.34 16.17 20.34
CA LEU A 323 2.57 16.79 20.86
C LEU A 323 3.24 15.92 21.94
N LEU A 324 2.45 15.30 22.82
CA LEU A 324 2.97 14.37 23.84
C LEU A 324 3.52 13.08 23.20
N PHE A 325 2.78 12.49 22.27
CA PHE A 325 3.16 11.26 21.58
C PHE A 325 4.43 11.46 20.75
N ILE A 326 4.52 12.57 20.02
CA ILE A 326 5.67 12.88 19.16
C ILE A 326 6.93 13.15 19.97
N ARG A 327 6.82 13.83 21.14
CA ARG A 327 7.95 13.97 22.06
C ARG A 327 8.49 12.61 22.51
N ARG A 328 7.60 11.64 22.77
CA ARG A 328 8.00 10.27 23.13
C ARG A 328 8.64 9.53 21.95
N LEU A 329 8.06 9.65 20.76
CA LEU A 329 8.57 9.03 19.54
C LEU A 329 9.96 9.57 19.15
N ALA A 330 10.20 10.87 19.33
CA ALA A 330 11.50 11.49 19.11
C ALA A 330 12.59 11.02 20.11
N ALA A 331 12.18 10.62 21.31
CA ALA A 331 13.08 10.13 22.36
C ALA A 331 13.31 8.61 22.32
N MET A 332 12.51 7.85 21.56
CA MET A 332 12.62 6.41 21.45
C MET A 332 13.71 6.01 20.45
N ASN A 333 14.88 5.60 20.96
CA ASN A 333 15.81 4.76 20.21
C ASN A 333 15.33 3.31 20.31
N VAL A 334 14.61 2.84 19.30
CA VAL A 334 14.14 1.44 19.23
C VAL A 334 15.29 0.58 18.70
N THR A 335 16.40 0.51 19.46
CA THR A 335 17.44 -0.48 19.19
C THR A 335 16.93 -1.83 19.66
N PHE A 336 16.53 -2.69 18.73
CA PHE A 336 16.15 -4.06 19.04
C PHE A 336 17.36 -4.80 19.59
N THR A 337 17.41 -5.03 20.90
CA THR A 337 18.43 -5.87 21.54
C THR A 337 18.12 -7.34 21.27
N GLY A 338 18.24 -7.75 20.01
CA GLY A 338 18.19 -9.17 19.65
C GLY A 338 19.46 -9.85 20.17
N LYS A 339 19.33 -10.71 21.19
CA LYS A 339 20.38 -11.66 21.53
C LYS A 339 20.66 -12.52 20.28
N PRO A 340 21.93 -12.72 19.88
CA PRO A 340 22.24 -13.65 18.80
C PRO A 340 21.83 -15.06 19.24
N THR A 341 20.87 -15.65 18.52
CA THR A 341 20.64 -17.10 18.52
C THR A 341 21.37 -17.73 17.36
#